data_AF-A0A1V8PME0-F1
#
_entry.id   AF-A0A1V8PME0-F1
#
_cell.length_a   1.000
_cell.length_b   1.000
_cell.length_c   1.000
_cell.angle_alpha   90.00
_cell.angle_beta   90.00
_cell.angle_gamma   90.00
#
_symmetry.space_group_name_H-M   'P 1'
#
loop_
_entity.id
_entity.type
_entity.pdbx_description
1 polymer ?
#
loop_
_entity_poly.entity_id
_entity_poly.type
_entity_poly.pdbx_seq_one_letter_code
_entity_poly.pdbx_strand_id
1 'polypeptide(L)'
;MFETYADRANQVANDYYDAVRSAWAEAAGVDLPAYTPSRVSADRAFWQIVGGYNSTDHVGLKFVDVINHHSRAGLTMDDLWAMKTDGYGQDEWMNLAADIVGVTARLTAKFNGEHDPSQPRYARVPVGPTCAFCILMASRGFVYWSEEKAGGRDNRYHKNDDCRIVSSWGEAHVKGYDPEGMKARYLQCRKTIAGMLNRDEYGKYVARMKDAGKDEDEIDDYNLWTTHRITEEMSQRDRRWLYDGTTPEPSVESARAWSELQKHERKTLDALKDNGFAVTVRERSDKQGVKTSDAIINGKRVDFKAPEGHGKNTIDQLLRSAARQGDAAVIHLQKERTELDAEACKDYIRSSLRRRRLDYVLLIDYDGNIVRVERDTETASHSQSQ
;
A
#
# COMPACT_ATOMS: atom_id res chain seq x y z
N MET A 1 -14.56 13.71 27.86
CA MET A 1 -15.23 13.78 26.53
C MET A 1 -14.85 12.57 25.69
N PHE A 2 -13.58 12.34 25.37
CA PHE A 2 -13.17 11.17 24.58
C PHE A 2 -13.53 9.82 25.19
N GLU A 3 -13.50 9.67 26.52
CA GLU A 3 -13.96 8.43 27.17
C GLU A 3 -15.43 8.13 26.87
N THR A 4 -16.29 9.16 26.81
CA THR A 4 -17.69 9.00 26.42
C THR A 4 -17.84 8.56 24.95
N TYR A 5 -16.95 9.02 24.07
CA TYR A 5 -16.92 8.56 22.67
C TYR A 5 -16.45 7.11 22.58
N ALA A 6 -15.42 6.75 23.34
CA ALA A 6 -14.94 5.38 23.44
C ALA A 6 -16.06 4.47 23.98
N ASP A 7 -16.76 4.84 25.05
CA ASP A 7 -17.86 4.05 25.62
C ASP A 7 -18.99 3.80 24.62
N ARG A 8 -19.40 4.82 23.86
CA ARG A 8 -20.40 4.65 22.81
C ARG A 8 -19.90 3.76 21.67
N ALA A 9 -18.64 3.90 21.28
CA ALA A 9 -18.03 3.05 20.25
C ALA A 9 -17.93 1.58 20.71
N ASN A 10 -17.59 1.35 21.98
CA ASN A 10 -17.59 0.02 22.61
C ASN A 10 -18.98 -0.60 22.54
N GLN A 11 -20.02 0.15 22.93
CA GLN A 11 -21.40 -0.34 22.89
C GLN A 11 -21.80 -0.79 21.48
N VAL A 12 -21.58 0.06 20.47
CA VAL A 12 -21.91 -0.27 19.08
C VAL A 12 -21.13 -1.48 18.57
N ALA A 13 -19.85 -1.59 18.92
CA ALA A 13 -19.02 -2.73 18.51
C ALA A 13 -19.45 -4.04 19.18
N ASN A 14 -19.83 -3.99 20.46
CA ASN A 14 -20.34 -5.13 21.21
C ASN A 14 -21.70 -5.58 20.67
N ASP A 15 -22.63 -4.63 20.48
CA ASP A 15 -23.96 -4.91 19.92
C ASP A 15 -23.85 -5.58 18.54
N TYR A 16 -22.95 -5.09 17.69
CA TYR A 16 -22.68 -5.70 16.38
C TYR A 16 -22.10 -7.12 16.52
N TYR A 17 -21.10 -7.30 17.37
CA TYR A 17 -20.47 -8.60 17.58
C TYR A 17 -21.49 -9.63 18.11
N ASP A 18 -22.30 -9.24 19.09
CA ASP A 18 -23.36 -10.08 19.67
C ASP A 18 -24.41 -10.46 18.63
N ALA A 19 -24.83 -9.51 17.78
CA ALA A 19 -25.77 -9.77 16.71
C ALA A 19 -25.22 -10.78 15.70
N VAL A 20 -23.96 -10.60 15.24
CA VAL A 20 -23.32 -11.52 14.30
C VAL A 20 -23.14 -12.91 14.92
N ARG A 21 -22.65 -12.97 16.16
CA ARG A 21 -22.42 -14.21 16.90
C ARG A 21 -23.71 -15.00 17.12
N SER A 22 -24.78 -14.31 17.52
CA SER A 22 -26.09 -14.93 17.78
C SER A 22 -26.73 -15.42 16.49
N ALA A 23 -26.71 -14.60 15.43
CA ALA A 23 -27.23 -14.99 14.12
C ALA A 23 -26.48 -16.21 13.55
N TRP A 24 -25.16 -16.27 13.75
CA TRP A 24 -24.38 -17.42 13.32
C TRP A 24 -24.72 -18.68 14.12
N ALA A 25 -24.81 -18.58 15.46
CA ALA A 25 -25.18 -19.69 16.32
C ALA A 25 -26.56 -20.26 15.97
N GLU A 26 -27.54 -19.39 15.74
CA GLU A 26 -28.89 -19.74 15.31
C GLU A 26 -28.88 -20.45 13.95
N ALA A 27 -28.20 -19.86 12.95
CA ALA A 27 -28.13 -20.45 11.61
C ALA A 27 -27.41 -21.80 11.58
N ALA A 28 -26.38 -21.98 12.42
CA ALA A 28 -25.65 -23.24 12.55
C ALA A 28 -26.34 -24.26 13.46
N GLY A 29 -27.36 -23.87 14.21
CA GLY A 29 -28.05 -24.73 15.18
C GLY A 29 -27.15 -25.17 16.34
N VAL A 30 -26.20 -24.33 16.75
CA VAL A 30 -25.24 -24.62 17.83
C VAL A 30 -25.39 -23.64 18.99
N ASP A 31 -25.06 -24.09 20.19
CA ASP A 31 -24.93 -23.21 21.34
C ASP A 31 -23.45 -22.82 21.52
N LEU A 32 -23.18 -21.52 21.61
CA LEU A 32 -21.83 -21.00 21.74
C LEU A 32 -21.54 -20.56 23.19
N PRO A 33 -20.41 -20.96 23.79
CA PRO A 33 -20.07 -20.70 25.19
C PRO A 33 -20.12 -19.21 25.54
N ALA A 34 -20.64 -18.85 26.71
CA ALA A 34 -20.68 -17.44 27.14
C ALA A 34 -19.31 -16.77 27.06
N TYR A 35 -19.29 -15.50 26.67
CA TYR A 35 -18.08 -14.67 26.62
C TYR A 35 -18.35 -13.33 27.32
N THR A 36 -17.27 -12.66 27.74
CA THR A 36 -17.36 -11.34 28.37
C THR A 36 -17.03 -10.27 27.33
N PRO A 37 -17.95 -9.32 27.04
CA PRO A 37 -17.66 -8.22 26.13
C PRO A 37 -16.46 -7.40 26.59
N SER A 38 -15.58 -7.07 25.65
CA SER A 38 -14.41 -6.26 25.89
C SER A 38 -14.78 -4.78 25.97
N ARG A 39 -13.94 -4.00 26.65
CA ARG A 39 -14.04 -2.54 26.70
C ARG A 39 -12.66 -1.92 26.49
N VAL A 40 -12.59 -0.94 25.61
CA VAL A 40 -11.39 -0.21 25.25
C VAL A 40 -11.54 1.24 25.69
N SER A 41 -10.61 1.73 26.51
CA SER A 41 -10.58 3.12 26.96
C SER A 41 -10.12 4.07 25.86
N ALA A 42 -10.41 5.36 26.01
CA ALA A 42 -9.89 6.40 25.13
C ALA A 42 -8.35 6.42 25.13
N ASP A 43 -7.71 6.16 26.26
CA ASP A 43 -6.24 6.07 26.35
C ASP A 43 -5.67 4.94 25.51
N ARG A 44 -6.31 3.76 25.53
CA ARG A 44 -5.87 2.63 24.71
C ARG A 44 -6.04 2.94 23.23
N ALA A 45 -7.15 3.57 22.84
CA ALA A 45 -7.38 4.01 21.47
C ALA A 45 -6.36 5.08 21.05
N PHE A 46 -6.13 6.09 21.90
CA PHE A 46 -5.15 7.16 21.66
C PHE A 46 -3.74 6.62 21.49
N TRP A 47 -3.30 5.73 22.39
CA TRP A 47 -2.02 5.03 22.28
C TRP A 47 -1.84 4.39 20.89
N GLN A 48 -2.90 3.72 20.40
CA GLN A 48 -2.88 3.07 19.10
C GLN A 48 -2.84 4.07 17.93
N ILE A 49 -3.54 5.20 18.04
CA ILE A 49 -3.59 6.28 17.04
C ILE A 49 -2.23 6.95 16.87
N VAL A 50 -1.59 7.32 17.99
CA VAL A 50 -0.33 8.10 17.96
C VAL A 50 0.92 7.24 17.93
N GLY A 51 0.76 5.91 17.99
CA GLY A 51 1.86 4.94 17.99
C GLY A 51 2.65 4.90 19.29
N GLY A 52 2.05 5.31 20.41
CA GLY A 52 2.72 5.41 21.70
C GLY A 52 3.93 6.34 21.67
N TYR A 53 5.01 5.93 22.35
CA TYR A 53 6.29 6.65 22.40
C TYR A 53 7.28 6.26 21.29
N ASN A 54 6.85 5.52 20.26
CA ASN A 54 7.78 5.01 19.25
C ASN A 54 8.41 6.07 18.35
N SER A 55 7.92 7.32 18.39
CA SER A 55 8.51 8.44 17.66
C SER A 55 9.22 9.44 18.60
N THR A 56 9.60 9.00 19.78
CA THR A 56 10.35 9.78 20.78
C THR A 56 11.62 9.02 21.14
N ASP A 57 12.46 9.58 22.00
CA ASP A 57 13.66 8.92 22.54
C ASP A 57 13.35 7.71 23.44
N HIS A 58 12.08 7.31 23.54
CA HIS A 58 11.59 6.22 24.40
C HIS A 58 10.90 5.11 23.58
N VAL A 59 11.54 4.72 22.48
CA VAL A 59 11.09 3.63 21.61
C VAL A 59 10.93 2.33 22.39
N GLY A 60 9.85 1.59 22.13
CA GLY A 60 9.63 0.25 22.70
C GLY A 60 8.91 0.21 24.05
N LEU A 61 8.52 1.36 24.62
CA LEU A 61 7.61 1.38 25.78
C LEU A 61 6.28 0.69 25.43
N LYS A 62 5.76 -0.11 26.37
CA LYS A 62 4.48 -0.81 26.20
C LYS A 62 3.37 -0.05 26.91
N PHE A 63 2.18 -0.07 26.31
CA PHE A 63 0.98 0.54 26.88
C PHE A 63 0.74 0.11 28.34
N VAL A 64 0.89 -1.18 28.64
CA VAL A 64 0.68 -1.73 29.99
C VAL A 64 1.66 -1.17 31.02
N ASP A 65 2.87 -0.83 30.62
CA ASP A 65 3.86 -0.26 31.54
C ASP A 65 3.54 1.22 31.82
N VAL A 66 3.08 1.94 30.79
CA VAL A 66 2.72 3.37 30.89
C VAL A 66 1.44 3.57 31.70
N ILE A 67 0.40 2.79 31.43
CA ILE A 67 -0.90 2.94 32.12
C ILE A 67 -0.84 2.52 33.60
N ASN A 68 0.06 1.59 33.95
CA ASN A 68 0.26 1.14 35.33
C ASN A 68 1.36 1.92 36.06
N HIS A 69 1.89 3.01 35.47
CA HIS A 69 3.00 3.80 36.03
C HIS A 69 4.26 2.98 36.36
N HIS A 70 4.50 1.91 35.59
CA HIS A 70 5.68 1.05 35.70
C HIS A 70 6.78 1.40 34.69
N SER A 71 6.59 2.45 33.88
CA SER A 71 7.60 2.96 32.95
C SER A 71 8.87 3.37 33.70
N ARG A 72 10.01 2.80 33.35
CA ARG A 72 11.32 3.18 33.91
C ARG A 72 11.69 4.64 33.65
N ALA A 73 11.11 5.24 32.60
CA ALA A 73 11.30 6.64 32.25
C ALA A 73 10.35 7.59 33.01
N GLY A 74 9.44 7.06 33.85
CA GLY A 74 8.44 7.86 34.56
C GLY A 74 7.31 8.42 33.70
N LEU A 75 7.27 8.06 32.41
CA LEU A 75 6.32 8.56 31.43
C LEU A 75 4.92 7.94 31.59
N THR A 76 3.90 8.78 31.46
CA THR A 76 2.48 8.46 31.65
C THR A 76 1.64 8.71 30.40
N MET A 77 0.38 8.28 30.40
CA MET A 77 -0.54 8.64 29.31
C MET A 77 -0.76 10.15 29.22
N ASP A 78 -0.81 10.87 30.34
CA ASP A 78 -1.01 12.33 30.36
C ASP A 78 0.15 13.05 29.66
N ASP A 79 1.38 12.60 29.86
CA ASP A 79 2.55 13.14 29.15
C ASP A 79 2.45 12.89 27.65
N LEU A 80 1.98 11.70 27.25
CA LEU A 80 1.81 11.36 25.84
C LEU A 80 0.71 12.22 25.20
N TRP A 81 -0.42 12.40 25.88
CA TRP A 81 -1.50 13.28 25.44
C TRP A 81 -0.99 14.70 25.24
N ALA A 82 -0.38 15.29 26.27
CA ALA A 82 0.17 16.64 26.20
C ALA A 82 1.17 16.81 25.05
N MET A 83 2.08 15.85 24.87
CA MET A 83 3.09 15.90 23.81
C MET A 83 2.48 15.77 22.40
N LYS A 84 1.53 14.87 22.21
CA LYS A 84 1.02 14.51 20.87
C LYS A 84 -0.11 15.42 20.38
N THR A 85 -0.77 16.13 21.30
CA THR A 85 -1.82 17.11 20.97
C THR A 85 -1.35 18.56 21.12
N ASP A 86 -0.05 18.80 21.30
CA ASP A 86 0.48 20.16 21.36
C ASP A 86 0.17 20.93 20.07
N GLY A 87 -0.31 22.16 20.22
CA GLY A 87 -0.69 23.02 19.11
C GLY A 87 -1.93 22.61 18.30
N TYR A 88 -2.73 21.63 18.76
CA TYR A 88 -3.94 21.20 18.03
C TYR A 88 -4.98 22.31 17.93
N GLY A 89 -5.41 22.61 16.70
CA GLY A 89 -6.56 23.42 16.38
C GLY A 89 -7.85 22.60 16.36
N GLN A 90 -8.95 23.26 15.98
CA GLN A 90 -10.28 22.66 15.98
C GLN A 90 -10.36 21.43 15.06
N ASP A 91 -9.76 21.49 13.88
CA ASP A 91 -9.81 20.40 12.90
C ASP A 91 -9.02 19.18 13.37
N GLU A 92 -7.86 19.38 13.99
CA GLU A 92 -7.08 18.29 14.58
C GLU A 92 -7.85 17.59 15.71
N TRP A 93 -8.53 18.35 16.57
CA TRP A 93 -9.37 17.79 17.63
C TRP A 93 -10.57 17.00 17.08
N MET A 94 -11.20 17.50 16.01
CA MET A 94 -12.33 16.81 15.37
C MET A 94 -11.88 15.51 14.68
N ASN A 95 -10.71 15.53 14.02
CA ASN A 95 -10.13 14.32 13.45
C ASN A 95 -9.79 13.29 14.54
N LEU A 96 -9.18 13.73 15.64
CA LEU A 96 -8.86 12.85 16.75
C LEU A 96 -10.10 12.22 17.38
N ALA A 97 -11.21 12.96 17.49
CA ALA A 97 -12.47 12.42 17.95
C ALA A 97 -12.98 11.28 17.05
N ALA A 98 -12.94 11.49 15.73
CA ALA A 98 -13.34 10.47 14.76
C ALA A 98 -12.42 9.24 14.83
N ASP A 99 -11.11 9.44 14.95
CA ASP A 99 -10.13 8.37 15.09
C ASP A 99 -10.35 7.56 16.37
N ILE A 100 -10.64 8.20 17.51
CA ILE A 100 -10.94 7.52 18.77
C ILE A 100 -12.18 6.64 18.64
N VAL A 101 -13.25 7.12 18.01
CA VAL A 101 -14.45 6.30 17.77
C VAL A 101 -14.11 5.09 16.89
N GLY A 102 -13.42 5.31 15.77
CA GLY A 102 -13.11 4.26 14.81
C GLY A 102 -12.14 3.20 15.36
N VAL A 103 -11.06 3.64 16.01
CA VAL A 103 -10.05 2.75 16.60
C VAL A 103 -10.62 2.00 17.81
N THR A 104 -11.43 2.65 18.65
CA THR A 104 -12.11 1.98 19.76
C THR A 104 -12.98 0.83 19.24
N ALA A 105 -13.89 1.11 18.30
CA ALA A 105 -14.79 0.08 17.78
C ALA A 105 -14.04 -1.13 17.18
N ARG A 106 -12.93 -0.90 16.48
CA ARG A 106 -12.08 -1.97 15.92
C ARG A 106 -11.39 -2.80 16.99
N LEU A 107 -10.77 -2.14 17.97
CA LEU A 107 -10.08 -2.82 19.05
C LEU A 107 -11.05 -3.63 19.90
N THR A 108 -12.25 -3.10 20.16
CA THR A 108 -13.30 -3.81 20.89
C THR A 108 -13.76 -5.06 20.14
N ALA A 109 -14.11 -4.95 18.85
CA ALA A 109 -14.50 -6.10 18.03
C ALA A 109 -13.39 -7.15 17.93
N LYS A 110 -12.13 -6.71 17.82
CA LYS A 110 -10.96 -7.59 17.83
C LYS A 110 -10.82 -8.32 19.18
N PHE A 111 -10.84 -7.60 20.29
CA PHE A 111 -10.69 -8.20 21.62
C PHE A 111 -11.85 -9.13 21.97
N ASN A 112 -13.06 -8.86 21.50
CA ASN A 112 -14.16 -9.82 21.60
C ASN A 112 -13.80 -11.13 20.90
N GLY A 113 -13.36 -11.08 19.64
CA GLY A 113 -12.94 -12.28 18.93
C GLY A 113 -11.77 -13.02 19.59
N GLU A 114 -10.77 -12.29 20.12
CA GLU A 114 -9.60 -12.88 20.79
C GLU A 114 -9.94 -13.51 22.15
N HIS A 115 -10.91 -12.95 22.89
CA HIS A 115 -11.32 -13.44 24.22
C HIS A 115 -12.53 -14.38 24.18
N ASP A 116 -13.18 -14.54 23.02
CA ASP A 116 -14.32 -15.45 22.89
C ASP A 116 -13.84 -16.91 22.96
N PRO A 117 -14.36 -17.72 23.92
CA PRO A 117 -13.95 -19.12 24.08
C PRO A 117 -14.30 -20.01 22.89
N SER A 118 -15.21 -19.58 22.02
CA SER A 118 -15.52 -20.27 20.76
C SER A 118 -14.49 -20.01 19.65
N GLN A 119 -13.53 -19.12 19.89
CA GLN A 119 -12.39 -18.79 19.04
C GLN A 119 -12.77 -18.55 17.57
N PRO A 120 -13.59 -17.53 17.27
CA PRO A 120 -13.87 -17.17 15.89
C PRO A 120 -12.60 -16.75 15.15
N ARG A 121 -12.64 -16.91 13.82
CA ARG A 121 -11.69 -16.22 12.95
C ARG A 121 -12.26 -14.85 12.60
N TYR A 122 -11.39 -13.89 12.29
CA TYR A 122 -11.83 -12.61 11.76
C TYR A 122 -11.13 -12.25 10.45
N ALA A 123 -11.79 -11.36 9.72
CA ALA A 123 -11.26 -10.69 8.54
C ALA A 123 -11.16 -9.18 8.81
N ARG A 124 -10.21 -8.52 8.13
CA ARG A 124 -10.22 -7.07 7.98
C ARG A 124 -10.98 -6.73 6.70
N VAL A 125 -12.13 -6.08 6.85
CA VAL A 125 -13.03 -5.77 5.74
C VAL A 125 -13.01 -4.25 5.51
N PRO A 126 -12.43 -3.74 4.41
CA PRO A 126 -12.47 -2.32 4.09
C PRO A 126 -13.92 -1.87 3.85
N VAL A 127 -14.26 -0.64 4.25
CA VAL A 127 -15.59 -0.06 4.01
C VAL A 127 -15.69 0.49 2.59
N GLY A 128 -14.55 0.88 2.01
CA GLY A 128 -14.44 1.24 0.59
C GLY A 128 -13.00 1.22 0.08
N PRO A 129 -12.71 1.99 -0.98
CA PRO A 129 -11.36 2.14 -1.50
C PRO A 129 -10.40 2.66 -0.44
N THR A 130 -9.44 1.83 -0.08
CA THR A 130 -8.54 2.06 1.05
C THR A 130 -7.07 1.99 0.60
N CYS A 131 -6.12 2.08 1.53
CA CYS A 131 -4.71 2.03 1.20
C CYS A 131 -4.25 0.61 0.79
N ALA A 132 -3.06 0.52 0.18
CA ALA A 132 -2.46 -0.75 -0.23
C ALA A 132 -2.26 -1.75 0.92
N PHE A 133 -1.82 -1.28 2.10
CA PHE A 133 -1.62 -2.16 3.25
C PHE A 133 -2.95 -2.75 3.72
N CYS A 134 -4.01 -1.95 3.82
CA CYS A 134 -5.35 -2.43 4.18
C CYS A 134 -5.87 -3.47 3.17
N ILE A 135 -5.62 -3.28 1.87
CA ILE A 135 -5.97 -4.28 0.84
C ILE A 135 -5.15 -5.57 1.01
N LEU A 136 -3.84 -5.47 1.27
CA LEU A 136 -3.01 -6.64 1.59
C LEU A 136 -3.58 -7.41 2.79
N MET A 137 -3.94 -6.70 3.84
CA MET A 137 -4.52 -7.29 5.04
C MET A 137 -5.89 -7.91 4.77
N ALA A 138 -6.74 -7.24 3.99
CA ALA A 138 -8.06 -7.71 3.61
C ALA A 138 -8.00 -8.94 2.69
N SER A 139 -6.97 -9.05 1.83
CA SER A 139 -6.83 -10.17 0.90
C SER A 139 -6.65 -11.55 1.55
N ARG A 140 -6.38 -11.60 2.85
CA ARG A 140 -6.22 -12.87 3.58
C ARG A 140 -7.55 -13.53 3.98
N GLY A 141 -8.66 -12.80 3.97
CA GLY A 141 -9.97 -13.34 4.37
C GLY A 141 -10.09 -13.63 5.88
N PHE A 142 -11.02 -14.52 6.23
CA PHE A 142 -11.31 -14.94 7.61
C PHE A 142 -10.29 -15.96 8.13
N VAL A 143 -9.04 -15.51 8.31
CA VAL A 143 -7.93 -16.38 8.76
C VAL A 143 -7.27 -15.93 10.05
N TYR A 144 -7.62 -14.74 10.55
CA TYR A 144 -6.95 -14.17 11.71
C TYR A 144 -7.54 -14.72 13.00
N TRP A 145 -6.63 -15.17 13.88
CA TRP A 145 -6.92 -15.59 15.25
C TRP A 145 -6.49 -14.55 16.28
N SER A 146 -5.49 -13.73 15.94
CA SER A 146 -4.91 -12.71 16.83
C SER A 146 -4.15 -11.65 16.03
N GLU A 147 -3.83 -10.53 16.71
CA GLU A 147 -3.02 -9.43 16.18
C GLU A 147 -1.72 -9.87 15.52
N GLU A 148 -0.98 -10.78 16.15
CA GLU A 148 0.34 -11.21 15.67
C GLU A 148 0.25 -11.86 14.28
N LYS A 149 -0.76 -12.72 14.09
CA LYS A 149 -1.04 -13.38 12.80
C LYS A 149 -1.67 -12.44 11.78
N ALA A 150 -2.18 -11.31 12.25
CA ALA A 150 -2.71 -10.24 11.43
C ALA A 150 -1.70 -9.14 11.14
N GLY A 151 -0.39 -9.38 11.14
CA GLY A 151 0.61 -8.39 10.71
C GLY A 151 1.56 -7.89 11.81
N GLY A 152 1.52 -8.44 13.02
CA GLY A 152 2.55 -8.21 14.04
C GLY A 152 2.73 -6.77 14.49
N ARG A 153 3.98 -6.37 14.76
CA ARG A 153 4.42 -5.09 15.35
C ARG A 153 3.99 -3.84 14.56
N ASP A 154 3.59 -4.03 13.29
CA ASP A 154 3.17 -2.97 12.36
C ASP A 154 1.67 -3.01 12.02
N ASN A 155 0.87 -3.61 12.91
CA ASN A 155 -0.59 -3.46 12.92
C ASN A 155 -1.09 -2.06 13.28
N ARG A 156 -0.26 -1.04 13.09
CA ARG A 156 -0.62 0.33 13.33
C ARG A 156 -1.61 0.74 12.26
N TYR A 157 -2.87 0.88 12.67
CA TYR A 157 -3.88 1.60 11.90
C TYR A 157 -3.30 2.98 11.58
N HIS A 158 -2.96 3.22 10.31
CA HIS A 158 -2.42 4.50 9.87
C HIS A 158 -3.56 5.49 9.61
N LYS A 159 -3.22 6.77 9.42
CA LYS A 159 -4.19 7.80 9.04
C LYS A 159 -5.04 7.34 7.84
N ASN A 160 -6.36 7.41 7.97
CA ASN A 160 -7.36 6.95 6.99
C ASN A 160 -7.52 5.43 6.82
N ASP A 161 -7.10 4.61 7.78
CA ASP A 161 -7.55 3.21 7.83
C ASP A 161 -9.05 3.18 8.16
N ASP A 162 -9.85 2.64 7.24
CA ASP A 162 -11.30 2.50 7.31
C ASP A 162 -11.75 1.04 7.52
N CYS A 163 -10.83 0.08 7.69
CA CYS A 163 -11.20 -1.33 7.78
C CYS A 163 -12.00 -1.64 9.04
N ARG A 164 -12.94 -2.59 8.94
CA ARG A 164 -13.69 -3.15 10.06
C ARG A 164 -13.20 -4.55 10.38
N ILE A 165 -13.27 -4.92 11.65
CA ILE A 165 -13.04 -6.30 12.08
C ILE A 165 -14.38 -7.03 12.00
N VAL A 166 -14.44 -8.10 11.20
CA VAL A 166 -15.63 -8.93 11.06
C VAL A 166 -15.27 -10.36 11.43
N SER A 167 -15.94 -10.89 12.45
CA SER A 167 -15.75 -12.26 12.93
C SER A 167 -16.66 -13.25 12.22
N SER A 168 -16.20 -14.49 12.10
CA SER A 168 -16.94 -15.63 11.60
C SER A 168 -16.47 -16.93 12.28
N TRP A 169 -17.40 -17.86 12.45
CA TRP A 169 -17.17 -19.21 12.98
C TRP A 169 -17.22 -20.28 11.88
N GLY A 170 -17.33 -19.86 10.61
CA GLY A 170 -17.34 -20.73 9.44
C GLY A 170 -17.04 -19.97 8.14
N GLU A 171 -17.40 -20.57 7.01
CA GLU A 171 -17.35 -19.88 5.72
C GLU A 171 -18.28 -18.66 5.75
N ALA A 172 -17.75 -17.48 5.41
CA ALA A 172 -18.50 -16.24 5.45
C ALA A 172 -18.27 -15.42 4.19
N HIS A 173 -19.37 -14.91 3.65
CA HIS A 173 -19.40 -14.01 2.51
C HIS A 173 -19.99 -12.67 2.95
N VAL A 174 -19.18 -11.62 2.92
CA VAL A 174 -19.63 -10.25 3.18
C VAL A 174 -19.90 -9.59 1.83
N LYS A 175 -21.11 -9.06 1.64
CA LYS A 175 -21.49 -8.41 0.38
C LYS A 175 -20.51 -7.28 0.04
N GLY A 176 -19.92 -7.35 -1.15
CA GLY A 176 -18.96 -6.36 -1.64
C GLY A 176 -17.52 -6.56 -1.15
N TYR A 177 -17.25 -7.61 -0.36
CA TYR A 177 -15.91 -8.00 0.05
C TYR A 177 -15.44 -9.22 -0.75
N ASP A 178 -14.40 -9.03 -1.56
CA ASP A 178 -13.81 -10.03 -2.44
C ASP A 178 -12.31 -10.21 -2.08
N PRO A 179 -11.99 -11.01 -1.04
CA PRO A 179 -10.61 -11.22 -0.62
C PRO A 179 -9.77 -11.91 -1.71
N GLU A 180 -10.37 -12.79 -2.51
CA GLU A 180 -9.71 -13.50 -3.61
C GLU A 180 -9.28 -12.53 -4.72
N GLY A 181 -10.17 -11.63 -5.16
CA GLY A 181 -9.83 -10.60 -6.13
C GLY A 181 -8.79 -9.61 -5.59
N MET A 182 -8.90 -9.21 -4.32
CA MET A 182 -7.88 -8.39 -3.67
C MET A 182 -6.52 -9.10 -3.65
N LYS A 183 -6.51 -10.41 -3.39
CA LYS A 183 -5.30 -11.25 -3.41
C LYS A 183 -4.73 -11.36 -4.82
N ALA A 184 -5.56 -11.52 -5.84
CA ALA A 184 -5.12 -11.55 -7.24
C ALA A 184 -4.38 -10.26 -7.63
N ARG A 185 -4.94 -9.10 -7.27
CA ARG A 185 -4.33 -7.78 -7.51
C ARG A 185 -3.04 -7.57 -6.70
N TYR A 186 -3.02 -7.99 -5.43
CA TYR A 186 -1.79 -8.03 -4.64
C TYR A 186 -0.70 -8.87 -5.33
N LEU A 187 -1.03 -10.08 -5.80
CA LEU A 187 -0.08 -10.96 -6.48
C LEU A 187 0.40 -10.37 -7.80
N GLN A 188 -0.46 -9.67 -8.54
CA GLN A 188 -0.10 -8.94 -9.75
C GLN A 188 0.90 -7.81 -9.48
N CYS A 189 0.66 -7.00 -8.44
CA CYS A 189 1.62 -5.97 -8.01
C CYS A 189 2.94 -6.58 -7.53
N ARG A 190 2.89 -7.67 -6.76
CA ARG A 190 4.10 -8.42 -6.35
C ARG A 190 4.89 -8.94 -7.56
N LYS A 191 4.21 -9.49 -8.58
CA LYS A 191 4.84 -9.98 -9.82
C LYS A 191 5.54 -8.84 -10.57
N THR A 192 4.98 -7.63 -10.53
CA THR A 192 5.54 -6.44 -11.20
C THR A 192 6.97 -6.13 -10.74
N ILE A 193 7.27 -6.37 -9.47
CA ILE A 193 8.58 -6.10 -8.86
C ILE A 193 9.36 -7.35 -8.49
N ALA A 194 8.91 -8.55 -8.88
CA ALA A 194 9.46 -9.82 -8.40
C ALA A 194 10.98 -9.94 -8.62
N GLY A 195 11.50 -9.43 -9.73
CA GLY A 195 12.94 -9.42 -10.02
C GLY A 195 13.78 -8.56 -9.06
N MET A 196 13.16 -7.69 -8.28
CA MET A 196 13.80 -6.81 -7.29
C MET A 196 13.59 -7.29 -5.84
N LEU A 197 12.79 -8.34 -5.63
CA LEU A 197 12.52 -8.93 -4.30
C LEU A 197 13.52 -10.04 -3.98
N ASN A 198 14.80 -9.68 -3.85
CA ASN A 198 15.88 -10.64 -3.63
C ASN A 198 16.85 -10.17 -2.51
N ARG A 199 17.73 -11.07 -2.08
CA ARG A 199 18.66 -10.81 -0.95
C ARG A 199 19.74 -9.78 -1.28
N ASP A 200 20.10 -9.62 -2.54
CA ASP A 200 21.11 -8.64 -2.95
C ASP A 200 20.56 -7.22 -2.83
N GLU A 201 19.34 -6.99 -3.34
CA GLU A 201 18.64 -5.71 -3.20
C GLU A 201 18.31 -5.39 -1.72
N TYR A 202 17.99 -6.41 -0.92
CA TYR A 202 17.88 -6.25 0.53
C TYR A 202 19.21 -5.83 1.17
N GLY A 203 20.33 -6.44 0.76
CA GLY A 203 21.66 -6.05 1.23
C GLY A 203 21.99 -4.58 0.95
N LYS A 204 21.65 -4.09 -0.24
CA LYS A 204 21.76 -2.65 -0.59
C LYS A 204 20.86 -1.78 0.28
N TYR A 205 19.63 -2.20 0.55
CA TYR A 205 18.74 -1.51 1.50
C TYR A 205 19.37 -1.40 2.90
N VAL A 206 19.88 -2.50 3.45
CA VAL A 206 20.53 -2.52 4.77
C VAL A 206 21.75 -1.60 4.80
N ALA A 207 22.59 -1.64 3.76
CA ALA A 207 23.75 -0.74 3.64
C ALA A 207 23.33 0.73 3.67
N ARG A 208 22.33 1.12 2.86
CA ARG A 208 21.81 2.49 2.85
C ARG A 208 21.23 2.94 4.18
N MET A 209 20.54 2.05 4.92
CA MET A 209 20.01 2.40 6.25
C MET A 209 21.14 2.60 7.27
N LYS A 210 22.18 1.77 7.23
CA LYS A 210 23.37 1.94 8.08
C LYS A 210 24.12 3.23 7.76
N ASP A 211 24.29 3.55 6.48
CA ASP A 211 24.89 4.81 6.03
C ASP A 211 24.06 6.03 6.47
N ALA A 212 22.74 5.87 6.60
CA ALA A 212 21.84 6.87 7.15
C ALA A 212 21.83 6.93 8.69
N GLY A 213 22.70 6.15 9.37
CA GLY A 213 22.85 6.12 10.82
C GLY A 213 21.78 5.35 11.57
N LYS A 214 21.09 4.41 10.91
CA LYS A 214 20.09 3.53 11.54
C LYS A 214 20.74 2.36 12.27
N ASP A 215 20.27 2.11 13.49
CA ASP A 215 20.66 0.94 14.28
C ASP A 215 19.95 -0.33 13.76
N GLU A 216 20.47 -1.51 14.12
CA GLU A 216 20.00 -2.80 13.59
C GLU A 216 18.52 -3.09 13.88
N ASP A 217 18.01 -2.61 15.02
CA ASP A 217 16.61 -2.76 15.42
C ASP A 217 15.65 -1.76 14.75
N GLU A 218 16.19 -0.72 14.10
CA GLU A 218 15.43 0.21 13.26
C GLU A 218 15.35 -0.23 11.79
N ILE A 219 16.14 -1.24 11.40
CA ILE A 219 16.22 -1.73 10.02
C ILE A 219 15.20 -2.86 9.84
N ASP A 220 14.36 -2.75 8.81
CA ASP A 220 13.39 -3.79 8.49
C ASP A 220 14.10 -5.13 8.25
N ASP A 221 13.57 -6.20 8.85
CA ASP A 221 13.97 -7.54 8.44
C ASP A 221 13.55 -7.81 6.98
N TYR A 222 14.08 -8.88 6.39
CA TYR A 222 13.82 -9.20 4.98
C TYR A 222 12.33 -9.35 4.62
N ASN A 223 11.53 -9.92 5.51
CA ASN A 223 10.10 -10.13 5.26
C ASN A 223 9.32 -8.82 5.35
N LEU A 224 9.67 -7.98 6.33
CA LEU A 224 9.08 -6.66 6.50
C LEU A 224 9.45 -5.74 5.34
N TRP A 225 10.74 -5.68 4.96
CA TRP A 225 11.22 -4.97 3.78
C TRP A 225 10.49 -5.42 2.51
N THR A 226 10.35 -6.74 2.31
CA THR A 226 9.62 -7.30 1.16
C THR A 226 8.17 -6.83 1.15
N THR A 227 7.51 -6.84 2.31
CA THR A 227 6.13 -6.38 2.45
C THR A 227 6.01 -4.90 2.11
N HIS A 228 6.89 -4.05 2.65
CA HIS A 228 6.93 -2.62 2.36
C HIS A 228 7.12 -2.34 0.86
N ARG A 229 8.06 -3.03 0.19
CA ARG A 229 8.28 -2.91 -1.26
C ARG A 229 7.03 -3.27 -2.08
N ILE A 230 6.31 -4.33 -1.70
CA ILE A 230 5.08 -4.72 -2.40
C ILE A 230 3.97 -3.69 -2.16
N THR A 231 3.80 -3.21 -0.92
CA THR A 231 2.77 -2.19 -0.62
C THR A 231 3.07 -0.84 -1.27
N GLU A 232 4.34 -0.49 -1.42
CA GLU A 232 4.78 0.69 -2.16
C GLU A 232 4.41 0.57 -3.65
N GLU A 233 4.64 -0.60 -4.26
CA GLU A 233 4.24 -0.87 -5.65
C GLU A 233 2.72 -0.88 -5.81
N MET A 234 1.99 -1.50 -4.88
CA MET A 234 0.52 -1.45 -4.87
C MET A 234 0.02 0.00 -4.79
N SER A 235 0.66 0.84 -3.97
CA SER A 235 0.29 2.26 -3.82
C SER A 235 0.47 3.08 -5.09
N GLN A 236 1.11 2.52 -6.13
CA GLN A 236 1.18 3.13 -7.45
C GLN A 236 -0.10 2.92 -8.28
N ARG A 237 -1.06 2.14 -7.78
CA ARG A 237 -2.34 1.86 -8.43
C ARG A 237 -3.46 2.72 -7.88
N ASP A 238 -4.50 2.87 -8.68
CA ASP A 238 -5.78 3.43 -8.25
C ASP A 238 -6.37 2.61 -7.09
N ARG A 239 -6.87 3.31 -6.08
CA ARG A 239 -7.40 2.67 -4.86
C ARG A 239 -8.67 1.88 -5.12
N ARG A 240 -9.52 2.33 -6.05
CA ARG A 240 -10.74 1.62 -6.43
C ARG A 240 -10.36 0.34 -7.17
N TRP A 241 -9.40 0.41 -8.09
CA TRP A 241 -8.86 -0.78 -8.76
C TRP A 241 -8.33 -1.80 -7.75
N LEU A 242 -7.50 -1.39 -6.78
CA LEU A 242 -7.03 -2.31 -5.74
C LEU A 242 -8.17 -2.94 -4.93
N TYR A 243 -9.21 -2.16 -4.65
CA TYR A 243 -10.36 -2.57 -3.86
C TYR A 243 -11.23 -3.60 -4.58
N ASP A 244 -11.73 -3.30 -5.78
CA ASP A 244 -12.71 -4.15 -6.48
C ASP A 244 -12.39 -4.45 -7.96
N GLY A 245 -11.23 -4.03 -8.45
CA GLY A 245 -10.81 -4.26 -9.83
C GLY A 245 -11.44 -3.31 -10.84
N THR A 246 -12.19 -2.29 -10.42
CA THR A 246 -12.69 -1.26 -11.34
C THR A 246 -11.51 -0.56 -12.02
N THR A 247 -11.42 -0.68 -13.34
CA THR A 247 -10.39 -0.04 -14.15
C THR A 247 -10.49 1.49 -14.07
N PRO A 248 -9.40 2.21 -13.77
CA PRO A 248 -9.41 3.67 -13.76
C PRO A 248 -9.57 4.21 -15.19
N GLU A 249 -10.45 5.19 -15.36
CA GLU A 249 -10.57 5.91 -16.62
C GLU A 249 -9.42 6.91 -16.78
N PRO A 250 -8.72 6.93 -17.93
CA PRO A 250 -7.70 7.91 -18.19
C PRO A 250 -8.25 9.33 -18.17
N SER A 251 -7.52 10.23 -17.52
CA SER A 251 -7.74 11.66 -17.65
C SER A 251 -6.98 12.20 -18.87
N VAL A 252 -7.47 13.28 -19.47
CA VAL A 252 -6.87 13.92 -20.65
C VAL A 252 -6.73 15.42 -20.39
N GLU A 253 -5.58 16.01 -20.74
CA GLU A 253 -5.39 17.47 -20.61
C GLU A 253 -6.29 18.25 -21.59
N SER A 254 -6.61 17.67 -22.75
CA SER A 254 -7.53 18.25 -23.73
C SER A 254 -8.11 17.22 -24.68
N ALA A 255 -9.18 17.59 -25.40
CA ALA A 255 -9.74 16.77 -26.47
C ALA A 255 -8.73 16.50 -27.60
N ARG A 256 -7.81 17.45 -27.83
CA ARG A 256 -6.71 17.30 -28.78
C ARG A 256 -5.71 16.25 -28.32
N ALA A 257 -5.32 16.26 -27.03
CA ALA A 257 -4.44 15.24 -26.48
C ALA A 257 -4.99 13.83 -26.74
N TRP A 258 -6.31 13.65 -26.59
CA TRP A 258 -6.96 12.38 -26.88
C TRP A 258 -6.98 12.03 -28.37
N SER A 259 -7.27 12.98 -29.26
CA SER A 259 -7.39 12.70 -30.70
C SER A 259 -6.04 12.38 -31.35
N GLU A 260 -4.95 12.95 -30.85
CA GLU A 260 -3.59 12.75 -31.39
C GLU A 260 -2.91 11.44 -30.95
N LEU A 261 -3.49 10.71 -29.99
CA LEU A 261 -2.98 9.41 -29.54
C LEU A 261 -2.93 8.41 -30.69
N GLN A 262 -1.72 7.90 -30.95
CA GLN A 262 -1.45 6.88 -31.94
C GLN A 262 -1.99 5.52 -31.48
N LYS A 263 -2.25 4.61 -32.43
CA LYS A 263 -2.78 3.26 -32.15
C LYS A 263 -1.97 2.52 -31.08
N HIS A 264 -0.64 2.59 -31.16
CA HIS A 264 0.24 1.90 -30.21
C HIS A 264 0.26 2.57 -28.83
N GLU A 265 0.07 3.90 -28.75
CA GLU A 265 -0.04 4.64 -27.49
C GLU A 265 -1.37 4.32 -26.78
N ARG A 266 -2.47 4.19 -27.54
CA ARG A 266 -3.77 3.73 -27.01
C ARG A 266 -3.67 2.33 -26.41
N LYS A 267 -3.01 1.39 -27.11
CA LYS A 267 -2.75 0.04 -26.56
C LYS A 267 -1.94 0.09 -25.26
N THR A 268 -0.95 0.97 -25.16
CA THR A 268 -0.19 1.18 -23.93
C THR A 268 -1.07 1.75 -22.81
N LEU A 269 -1.93 2.71 -23.12
CA LEU A 269 -2.87 3.27 -22.17
C LEU A 269 -3.85 2.22 -21.64
N ASP A 270 -4.39 1.38 -22.52
CA ASP A 270 -5.28 0.27 -22.16
C ASP A 270 -4.56 -0.74 -21.25
N ALA A 271 -3.34 -1.15 -21.59
CA ALA A 271 -2.57 -2.06 -20.73
C ALA A 271 -2.27 -1.45 -19.35
N LEU A 272 -1.96 -0.15 -19.28
CA LEU A 272 -1.71 0.53 -18.00
C LEU A 272 -2.96 0.61 -17.13
N LYS A 273 -4.10 1.03 -17.69
CA LYS A 273 -5.35 1.13 -16.92
C LYS A 273 -5.83 -0.25 -16.48
N ASP A 274 -5.71 -1.29 -17.31
CA ASP A 274 -6.12 -2.66 -16.96
C ASP A 274 -5.29 -3.22 -15.80
N ASN A 275 -4.05 -2.73 -15.65
CA ASN A 275 -3.18 -3.01 -14.51
C ASN A 275 -3.36 -2.02 -13.35
N GLY A 276 -4.36 -1.15 -13.38
CA GLY A 276 -4.75 -0.25 -12.30
C GLY A 276 -4.01 1.08 -12.23
N PHE A 277 -3.25 1.48 -13.24
CA PHE A 277 -2.58 2.79 -13.23
C PHE A 277 -3.56 3.91 -13.58
N ALA A 278 -3.65 4.93 -12.73
CA ALA A 278 -4.30 6.19 -13.09
C ALA A 278 -3.36 7.00 -14.00
N VAL A 279 -3.80 7.25 -15.23
CA VAL A 279 -2.99 7.92 -16.26
C VAL A 279 -3.64 9.23 -16.67
N THR A 280 -2.84 10.28 -16.77
CA THR A 280 -3.23 11.54 -17.41
C THR A 280 -2.49 11.70 -18.73
N VAL A 281 -3.22 11.66 -19.85
CA VAL A 281 -2.68 11.89 -21.19
C VAL A 281 -2.42 13.38 -21.39
N ARG A 282 -1.22 13.71 -21.86
CA ARG A 282 -0.77 15.10 -21.98
C ARG A 282 -0.94 15.65 -23.38
N GLU A 283 -1.15 16.95 -23.45
CA GLU A 283 -1.18 17.66 -24.73
C GLU A 283 0.25 17.89 -25.25
N ARG A 284 0.46 17.59 -26.54
CA ARG A 284 1.75 17.81 -27.21
C ARG A 284 1.99 19.31 -27.39
N SER A 285 3.24 19.76 -27.23
CA SER A 285 3.57 21.17 -27.39
C SER A 285 3.56 21.60 -28.86
N ASP A 286 2.94 22.75 -29.14
CA ASP A 286 2.99 23.42 -30.46
C ASP A 286 4.30 24.16 -30.73
N LYS A 287 5.16 24.30 -29.71
CA LYS A 287 6.43 25.01 -29.85
C LYS A 287 7.43 24.12 -30.57
N GLN A 288 7.94 24.60 -31.71
CA GLN A 288 8.95 23.89 -32.48
C GLN A 288 10.16 23.50 -31.61
N GLY A 289 10.48 22.21 -31.58
CA GLY A 289 11.61 21.66 -30.81
C GLY A 289 11.32 21.37 -29.33
N VAL A 290 10.14 21.73 -28.80
CA VAL A 290 9.74 21.39 -27.43
C VAL A 290 9.04 20.04 -27.43
N LYS A 291 9.67 19.03 -26.80
CA LYS A 291 9.08 17.71 -26.64
C LYS A 291 8.33 17.62 -25.31
N THR A 292 7.09 17.15 -25.37
CA THR A 292 6.30 16.77 -24.18
C THR A 292 6.43 15.26 -23.95
N SER A 293 6.30 14.81 -22.71
CA SER A 293 6.03 13.41 -22.39
C SER A 293 4.59 13.04 -22.76
N ASP A 294 4.30 11.78 -23.01
CA ASP A 294 2.95 11.34 -23.44
C ASP A 294 1.93 11.34 -22.29
N ALA A 295 2.39 11.08 -21.06
CA ALA A 295 1.52 10.93 -19.90
C ALA A 295 2.10 11.50 -18.60
N ILE A 296 1.24 11.63 -17.59
CA ILE A 296 1.59 11.72 -16.17
C ILE A 296 1.05 10.47 -15.46
N ILE A 297 1.90 9.81 -14.69
CA ILE A 297 1.53 8.68 -13.82
C ILE A 297 2.15 8.93 -12.46
N ASN A 298 1.34 9.00 -11.41
CA ASN A 298 1.77 9.27 -10.03
C ASN A 298 2.69 10.50 -9.91
N GLY A 299 2.35 11.59 -10.63
CA GLY A 299 3.11 12.84 -10.65
C GLY A 299 4.40 12.81 -11.48
N LYS A 300 4.76 11.68 -12.10
CA LYS A 300 5.93 11.57 -12.98
C LYS A 300 5.54 11.78 -14.43
N ARG A 301 6.35 12.52 -15.18
CA ARG A 301 6.21 12.61 -16.65
C ARG A 301 6.70 11.32 -17.27
N VAL A 302 5.81 10.64 -17.97
CA VAL A 302 6.05 9.31 -18.55
C VAL A 302 5.94 9.37 -20.06
N ASP A 303 6.93 8.79 -20.71
CA ASP A 303 7.02 8.73 -22.17
C ASP A 303 6.77 7.28 -22.64
N PHE A 304 5.90 7.09 -23.63
CA PHE A 304 5.49 5.80 -24.16
C PHE A 304 6.35 5.41 -25.35
N LYS A 305 6.87 4.19 -25.32
CA LYS A 305 7.72 3.64 -26.38
C LYS A 305 7.27 2.24 -26.75
N ALA A 306 6.99 2.05 -28.04
CA ALA A 306 6.66 0.75 -28.61
C ALA A 306 7.71 0.39 -29.68
N PRO A 307 8.74 -0.42 -29.35
CA PRO A 307 9.86 -0.71 -30.23
C PRO A 307 9.42 -1.39 -31.52
N GLU A 308 10.10 -1.07 -32.62
CA GLU A 308 9.99 -1.79 -33.91
C GLU A 308 11.20 -2.72 -34.17
N GLY A 309 12.34 -2.42 -33.55
CA GLY A 309 13.53 -3.25 -33.60
C GLY A 309 13.57 -4.32 -32.50
N HIS A 310 14.52 -5.24 -32.62
CA HIS A 310 14.73 -6.37 -31.71
C HIS A 310 16.10 -6.33 -31.00
N GLY A 311 16.87 -5.24 -31.15
CA GLY A 311 18.22 -5.13 -30.61
C GLY A 311 18.33 -4.26 -29.37
N LYS A 312 19.37 -4.51 -28.56
CA LYS A 312 19.74 -3.65 -27.42
C LYS A 312 19.86 -2.17 -27.79
N ASN A 313 20.42 -1.86 -28.97
CA ASN A 313 20.59 -0.50 -29.44
C ASN A 313 19.25 0.21 -29.67
N THR A 314 18.21 -0.52 -30.10
CA THR A 314 16.85 0.01 -30.24
C THR A 314 16.34 0.48 -28.89
N ILE A 315 16.40 -0.38 -27.86
CA ILE A 315 15.95 -0.04 -26.50
C ILE A 315 16.78 1.11 -25.91
N ASP A 316 18.09 1.10 -26.10
CA ASP A 316 18.97 2.17 -25.61
C ASP A 316 18.62 3.54 -26.22
N GLN A 317 18.34 3.58 -27.52
CA GLN A 317 17.94 4.81 -28.22
C GLN A 317 16.57 5.31 -27.76
N LEU A 318 15.60 4.41 -27.58
CA LEU A 318 14.26 4.75 -27.09
C LEU A 318 14.35 5.36 -25.68
N LEU A 319 15.08 4.72 -24.76
CA LEU A 319 15.28 5.22 -23.40
C LEU A 319 16.10 6.52 -23.37
N ARG A 320 17.06 6.69 -24.29
CA ARG A 320 17.78 7.97 -24.46
C ARG A 320 16.85 9.09 -24.92
N SER A 321 15.84 8.80 -25.74
CA SER A 321 14.82 9.79 -26.10
C SER A 321 13.93 10.11 -24.91
N ALA A 322 13.39 9.09 -24.24
CA ALA A 322 12.48 9.24 -23.11
C ALA A 322 13.11 10.06 -21.97
N ALA A 323 14.38 9.82 -21.65
CA ALA A 323 15.13 10.57 -20.62
C ALA A 323 15.29 12.07 -20.90
N ARG A 324 14.98 12.54 -22.12
CA ARG A 324 14.94 13.98 -22.44
C ARG A 324 13.55 14.59 -22.26
N GLN A 325 12.52 13.76 -22.18
CA GLN A 325 11.11 14.15 -22.25
C GLN A 325 10.40 14.02 -20.89
N GLY A 326 10.88 13.13 -20.01
CA GLY A 326 10.23 12.86 -18.75
C GLY A 326 11.14 12.22 -17.71
N ASP A 327 10.51 11.83 -16.61
CA ASP A 327 11.14 11.28 -15.42
C ASP A 327 11.11 9.74 -15.44
N ALA A 328 10.20 9.13 -16.22
CA ALA A 328 10.08 7.69 -16.39
C ALA A 328 9.61 7.32 -17.82
N ALA A 329 9.65 6.03 -18.16
CA ALA A 329 9.23 5.55 -19.47
C ALA A 329 8.41 4.26 -19.39
N VAL A 330 7.63 4.00 -20.43
CA VAL A 330 6.98 2.70 -20.67
C VAL A 330 7.54 2.11 -21.96
N ILE A 331 8.06 0.88 -21.90
CA ILE A 331 8.35 0.07 -23.09
C ILE A 331 7.23 -0.96 -23.22
N HIS A 332 6.48 -0.92 -24.31
CA HIS A 332 5.39 -1.87 -24.56
C HIS A 332 5.70 -2.75 -25.78
N LEU A 333 5.88 -4.05 -25.55
CA LEU A 333 6.08 -5.05 -26.58
C LEU A 333 4.74 -5.41 -27.23
N GLN A 334 4.57 -4.98 -28.48
CA GLN A 334 3.33 -5.21 -29.23
C GLN A 334 3.62 -6.13 -30.41
N LYS A 335 2.84 -7.21 -30.57
CA LYS A 335 3.03 -8.25 -31.59
C LYS A 335 3.10 -7.72 -33.03
N GLU A 336 2.42 -6.60 -33.31
CA GLU A 336 2.43 -5.93 -34.63
C GLU A 336 3.69 -5.09 -34.89
N ARG A 337 4.57 -4.90 -33.89
CA ARG A 337 5.71 -3.98 -33.97
C ARG A 337 7.05 -4.67 -33.77
N THR A 338 7.14 -5.65 -32.88
CA THR A 338 8.40 -6.31 -32.56
C THR A 338 8.20 -7.76 -32.13
N GLU A 339 9.23 -8.58 -32.39
CA GLU A 339 9.37 -9.97 -31.92
C GLU A 339 10.42 -10.08 -30.80
N LEU A 340 10.82 -8.95 -30.20
CA LEU A 340 11.78 -8.90 -29.09
C LEU A 340 11.28 -9.70 -27.89
N ASP A 341 12.09 -10.68 -27.45
CA ASP A 341 11.85 -11.42 -26.22
C ASP A 341 11.75 -10.50 -24.99
N ALA A 342 10.77 -10.77 -24.12
CA ALA A 342 10.48 -9.91 -22.97
C ALA A 342 11.61 -9.92 -21.93
N GLU A 343 12.25 -11.07 -21.70
CA GLU A 343 13.36 -11.18 -20.76
C GLU A 343 14.60 -10.47 -21.29
N ALA A 344 14.92 -10.65 -22.58
CA ALA A 344 15.97 -9.90 -23.25
C ALA A 344 15.72 -8.39 -23.20
N CYS A 345 14.48 -7.95 -23.45
CA CYS A 345 14.09 -6.55 -23.35
C CYS A 345 14.33 -5.99 -21.95
N LYS A 346 13.92 -6.74 -20.91
CA LYS A 346 14.14 -6.37 -19.51
C LYS A 346 15.63 -6.16 -19.20
N ASP A 347 16.49 -7.04 -19.70
CA ASP A 347 17.94 -6.92 -19.49
C ASP A 347 18.55 -5.75 -20.27
N TYR A 348 18.05 -5.47 -21.48
CA TYR A 348 18.44 -4.28 -22.22
C TYR A 348 18.02 -2.99 -21.50
N ILE A 349 16.81 -2.95 -20.95
CA ILE A 349 16.33 -1.84 -20.12
C ILE A 349 17.26 -1.65 -18.93
N ARG A 350 17.53 -2.68 -18.14
CA ARG A 350 18.45 -2.62 -16.99
C ARG A 350 19.83 -2.08 -17.36
N SER A 351 20.42 -2.60 -18.43
CA SER A 351 21.74 -2.17 -18.91
C SER A 351 21.77 -0.70 -19.35
N SER A 352 20.71 -0.25 -20.03
CA SER A 352 20.59 1.14 -20.46
C SER A 352 20.29 2.09 -19.30
N LEU A 353 19.42 1.71 -18.37
CA LEU A 353 18.94 2.56 -17.28
C LEU A 353 20.07 3.06 -16.35
N ARG A 354 21.14 2.27 -16.18
CA ARG A 354 22.37 2.69 -15.47
C ARG A 354 22.93 4.02 -15.95
N ARG A 355 22.79 4.33 -17.25
CA ARG A 355 23.33 5.53 -17.92
C ARG A 355 22.26 6.57 -18.28
N ARG A 356 21.02 6.41 -17.79
CA ARG A 356 19.89 7.30 -18.11
C ARG A 356 19.33 7.90 -16.83
N ARG A 357 18.92 9.16 -16.90
CA ARG A 357 18.27 9.87 -15.79
C ARG A 357 16.76 9.65 -15.85
N LEU A 358 16.36 8.38 -15.70
CA LEU A 358 14.97 7.97 -15.52
C LEU A 358 14.87 7.31 -14.15
N ASP A 359 13.78 7.55 -13.43
CA ASP A 359 13.52 6.97 -12.12
C ASP A 359 13.19 5.48 -12.27
N TYR A 360 12.34 5.16 -13.25
CA TYR A 360 11.95 3.79 -13.57
C TYR A 360 11.55 3.63 -15.04
N VAL A 361 11.48 2.37 -15.48
CA VAL A 361 10.87 1.94 -16.72
C VAL A 361 9.84 0.85 -16.41
N LEU A 362 8.63 0.97 -16.96
CA LEU A 362 7.66 -0.11 -16.98
C LEU A 362 7.79 -0.86 -18.30
N LEU A 363 8.09 -2.15 -18.25
CA LEU A 363 8.01 -3.04 -19.39
C LEU A 363 6.63 -3.70 -19.40
N ILE A 364 5.89 -3.55 -20.48
CA ILE A 364 4.64 -4.27 -20.75
C ILE A 364 4.95 -5.35 -21.77
N ASP A 365 4.74 -6.61 -21.40
CA ASP A 365 4.92 -7.75 -22.29
C ASP A 365 3.75 -7.93 -23.27
N TYR A 366 3.83 -8.96 -24.11
CA TYR A 366 2.84 -9.25 -25.15
C TYR A 366 1.45 -9.64 -24.61
N ASP A 367 1.37 -10.02 -23.34
CA ASP A 367 0.14 -10.43 -22.66
C ASP A 367 -0.38 -9.32 -21.72
N GLY A 368 0.28 -8.15 -21.72
CA GLY A 368 -0.11 -7.01 -20.89
C GLY A 368 0.39 -7.10 -19.44
N ASN A 369 1.26 -8.07 -19.09
CA ASN A 369 1.88 -8.08 -17.78
C ASN A 369 2.93 -6.96 -17.70
N ILE A 370 3.01 -6.34 -16.52
CA ILE A 370 3.95 -5.25 -16.28
C ILE A 370 5.09 -5.73 -15.41
N VAL A 371 6.31 -5.32 -15.77
CA VAL A 371 7.53 -5.45 -14.96
C VAL A 371 8.11 -4.06 -14.74
N ARG A 372 8.37 -3.70 -13.48
CA ARG A 372 9.09 -2.47 -13.14
C ARG A 372 10.60 -2.73 -13.11
N VAL A 373 11.33 -1.83 -13.75
CA VAL A 373 12.79 -1.75 -13.65
C VAL A 373 13.16 -0.39 -13.09
N GLU A 374 13.81 -0.36 -11.93
CA GLU A 374 14.29 0.86 -11.30
C GLU A 374 15.75 1.13 -11.61
N ARG A 375 16.14 2.41 -11.55
CA ARG A 375 17.52 2.80 -11.76
C ARG A 375 18.37 2.41 -10.55
N ASP A 376 19.44 1.67 -10.80
CA ASP A 376 20.47 1.40 -9.80
C ASP A 376 21.30 2.68 -9.55
N THR A 377 21.07 3.35 -8.41
CA THR A 377 21.68 4.65 -8.12
C THR A 377 23.14 4.56 -7.65
N GLU A 378 23.65 3.36 -7.35
CA GLU A 378 24.99 3.19 -6.77
C GLU A 378 26.14 3.27 -7.80
N THR A 379 25.88 3.05 -9.09
CA THR A 379 26.93 3.06 -10.13
C THR A 379 27.19 4.42 -10.78
N ALA A 380 26.41 5.46 -10.44
CA ALA A 380 26.56 6.78 -11.04
C ALA A 380 27.69 7.64 -10.42
N SER A 381 28.26 7.23 -9.28
CA SER A 381 29.32 7.95 -8.57
C SER A 381 30.73 7.72 -9.14
N HIS A 382 30.91 6.77 -10.07
CA HIS A 382 32.23 6.39 -10.59
C HIS A 382 32.52 6.84 -12.03
N SER A 383 31.68 7.70 -12.63
CA SER A 383 31.92 8.20 -14.01
C SER A 383 31.94 9.72 -14.13
N GLN A 384 32.18 10.47 -13.05
CA GLN A 384 32.41 11.92 -13.07
C GLN A 384 33.84 12.30 -12.65
N SER A 385 34.80 11.44 -12.99
CA SER A 385 36.23 11.74 -12.92
C SER A 385 36.94 11.09 -14.11
N GLN A 386 36.70 11.64 -15.30
CA GLN A 386 37.66 11.69 -16.41
C GLN A 386 37.22 12.72 -17.44
#